data_AF-A0AAD1GQH5-F1
#
_entry.id   AF-A0AAD1GQH5-F1
#
_cell.length_a   1.000
_cell.length_b   1.000
_cell.length_c   1.000
_cell.angle_alpha   90.00
_cell.angle_beta   90.00
_cell.angle_gamma   90.00
#
_symmetry.space_group_name_H-M   'P 1'
#
loop_
_entity.id
_entity.type
_entity.pdbx_description
1 polymer ?
#
loop_
_entity_poly.entity_id
_entity_poly.type
_entity_poly.pdbx_seq_one_letter_code
_entity_poly.pdbx_strand_id
1 'polypeptide(L)' 'MVDTVILEPDANRLTLTWRASSPLGRNIKEVAKVIVGQTADQFEQAKANEERMRGKQHFKSLAQLIAWTKEAYPPAEEEI' A
#
# COMPACT_ATOMS: atom_id res chain seq x y z
N MET A 1 17.28 16.63 -0.69
CA MET A 1 18.60 16.77 -1.34
C MET A 1 19.48 15.64 -0.83
N VAL A 2 19.98 14.79 -1.72
CA VAL A 2 20.94 13.73 -1.36
C VAL A 2 22.28 14.40 -1.07
N ASP A 3 22.87 14.10 0.08
CA ASP A 3 24.13 14.73 0.51
C ASP A 3 25.32 13.78 0.45
N THR A 4 25.09 12.47 0.41
CA THR A 4 26.16 11.49 0.23
C THR A 4 25.68 10.32 -0.64
N VAL A 5 26.54 9.92 -1.58
CA VAL A 5 26.37 8.75 -2.44
C VAL A 5 27.57 7.85 -2.24
N ILE A 6 27.35 6.60 -1.88
CA ILE A 6 28.39 5.58 -1.72
C ILE A 6 28.16 4.50 -2.78
N LEU A 7 29.20 4.23 -3.56
CA LEU A 7 29.24 3.18 -4.57
C LEU A 7 30.19 2.09 -4.07
N GLU A 8 29.67 0.87 -3.96
CA GLU A 8 30.45 -0.31 -3.56
C GLU A 8 30.31 -1.38 -4.66
N PRO A 9 31.06 -1.25 -5.78
CA PRO A 9 30.89 -2.13 -6.93
C PRO A 9 31.20 -3.59 -6.62
N ASP A 10 32.23 -3.83 -5.80
CA ASP A 10 32.64 -5.18 -5.39
C ASP A 10 31.52 -5.90 -4.60
N ALA A 11 30.69 -5.12 -3.87
CA ALA A 11 29.53 -5.62 -3.14
C ALA A 11 28.21 -5.47 -3.92
N ASN A 12 28.26 -4.98 -5.17
CA ASN A 12 27.11 -4.62 -6.01
C ASN A 12 26.06 -3.79 -5.27
N ARG A 13 26.50 -2.75 -4.54
CA ARG A 13 25.63 -1.92 -3.68
C ARG A 13 25.78 -0.44 -4.00
N LEU A 14 24.64 0.24 -3.95
CA LEU A 14 24.53 1.70 -3.97
C LEU A 14 23.84 2.14 -2.68
N THR A 15 24.46 3.06 -1.95
CA THR A 15 23.87 3.68 -0.75
C THR A 15 23.72 5.18 -0.98
N LEU A 16 22.53 5.70 -0.68
CA LEU A 16 22.22 7.13 -0.75
C LEU A 16 21.86 7.62 0.65
N THR A 17 22.42 8.75 1.05
CA THR A 17 22.09 9.43 2.30
C THR A 17 21.49 10.78 1.98
N TRP A 18 20.43 11.13 2.70
CA TRP A 18 19.84 12.46 2.67
C TRP A 18 19.35 12.83 4.05
N ARG A 19 19.35 14.12 4.35
CA ARG A 19 18.77 14.67 5.57
C ARG A 19 17.29 14.99 5.37
N ALA A 20 16.48 14.62 6.36
CA ALA A 20 15.10 15.05 6.51
C ALA A 20 14.92 15.63 7.93
N SER A 21 14.09 16.65 8.05
CA SER A 21 13.74 17.26 9.33
C SER A 21 12.22 17.42 9.44
N SER A 22 11.70 17.23 10.64
CA SER A 22 10.31 17.53 10.99
C SER A 22 10.33 18.34 12.28
N PRO A 23 9.60 19.47 12.36
CA PRO A 23 9.45 20.18 13.62
C PRO A 23 8.77 19.26 14.65
N LEU A 24 9.26 19.32 15.89
CA LEU A 24 8.65 18.65 17.03
C LEU A 24 8.02 19.71 17.94
N GLY A 25 6.91 19.36 18.59
CA GLY A 25 6.26 20.22 19.56
C GLY A 25 6.92 20.11 20.93
N ARG A 26 6.69 18.99 21.62
CA ARG A 26 7.09 18.78 23.02
C ARG A 26 8.13 17.69 23.18
N ASN A 27 8.05 16.60 22.42
CA ASN A 27 8.99 15.49 22.56
C ASN A 27 9.10 14.59 21.31
N ILE A 28 10.12 13.74 21.30
CA ILE A 28 10.46 12.85 20.19
C ILE A 28 9.40 11.78 19.88
N LYS A 29 8.52 11.44 20.83
CA LYS A 29 7.49 10.40 20.64
C LYS A 29 6.34 10.85 19.73
N GLU A 30 6.30 12.13 19.36
CA GLU A 30 5.35 12.68 18.39
C GLU A 30 5.57 12.13 16.97
N VAL A 31 6.78 11.65 16.67
CA VAL A 31 7.06 10.97 15.40
C VAL A 31 6.56 9.54 15.48
N ALA A 32 5.31 9.31 15.08
CA ALA A 32 4.69 7.99 15.13
C ALA A 32 5.26 7.02 14.07
N LYS A 33 5.60 7.50 12.88
CA LYS A 33 6.07 6.68 11.75
C LYS A 33 6.84 7.52 10.74
N VAL A 34 7.90 6.95 10.17
CA VAL A 34 8.60 7.49 9.00
C VAL A 34 8.36 6.53 7.82
N ILE A 35 7.81 7.06 6.73
CA ILE A 35 7.54 6.30 5.51
C ILE A 35 8.56 6.70 4.46
N VAL A 36 9.29 5.72 3.91
CA VAL A 36 10.27 5.93 2.84
C VAL A 36 9.76 5.27 1.57
N GLY A 37 9.79 5.97 0.45
CA GLY A 37 9.43 5.42 -0.87
C GLY A 37 7.95 5.47 -1.25
N GLN A 38 7.05 5.87 -0.35
CA GLN A 38 5.66 6.24 -0.67
C GLN A 38 5.43 7.70 -0.27
N THR A 39 4.67 8.44 -1.08
CA THR A 39 4.20 9.77 -0.65
C THR A 39 3.17 9.61 0.47
N ALA A 40 3.06 10.61 1.35
CA ALA A 40 2.06 10.60 2.41
C ALA A 40 0.64 10.40 1.85
N ASP A 41 0.34 11.03 0.70
CA ASP A 41 -0.94 10.89 0.01
C ASP A 41 -1.19 9.46 -0.48
N GLN A 42 -0.18 8.78 -1.02
CA GLN A 42 -0.30 7.38 -1.45
C GLN A 42 -0.58 6.46 -0.26
N PHE A 43 0.03 6.72 0.88
CA PHE A 43 -0.22 5.97 2.11
C PHE A 43 -1.65 6.17 2.62
N GLU A 44 -2.11 7.43 2.69
CA GLU A 44 -3.49 7.73 3.12
C GLU A 44 -4.54 7.17 2.15
N GLN A 45 -4.27 7.20 0.84
CA GLN A 45 -5.14 6.58 -0.16
C GLN A 45 -5.20 5.06 -0.03
N ALA A 46 -4.06 4.39 0.19
CA ALA A 46 -4.00 2.95 0.40
C ALA A 46 -4.79 2.55 1.66
N LYS A 47 -4.59 3.29 2.75
CA LYS A 47 -5.31 3.07 4.02
C LYS A 47 -6.81 3.30 3.86
N ALA A 48 -7.23 4.38 3.20
CA ALA A 48 -8.63 4.65 2.94
C ALA A 48 -9.27 3.59 2.04
N ASN A 49 -8.52 3.05 1.07
CA ASN A 49 -8.98 1.94 0.25
C ASN A 49 -9.14 0.64 1.07
N GLU A 50 -8.17 0.29 1.92
CA GLU A 50 -8.26 -0.84 2.84
C GLU A 50 -9.48 -0.73 3.77
N GLU A 51 -9.73 0.45 4.34
CA GLU A 51 -10.89 0.72 5.19
C GLU A 51 -12.21 0.59 4.42
N ARG A 52 -12.29 1.10 3.18
CA ARG A 52 -13.48 0.96 2.31
C ARG A 52 -13.73 -0.47 1.85
N MET A 53 -12.68 -1.27 1.70
CA MET A 53 -12.77 -2.68 1.33
C MET A 53 -12.97 -3.58 2.55
N ARG A 54 -12.83 -3.04 3.77
CA ARG A 54 -13.03 -3.78 5.02
C ARG A 54 -14.46 -4.28 5.11
N GLY A 55 -14.63 -5.61 5.15
CA GLY A 55 -15.93 -6.27 5.20
C GLY A 55 -16.57 -6.55 3.83
N LYS A 56 -15.96 -6.11 2.72
CA LYS A 56 -16.35 -6.54 1.37
C LYS A 56 -15.67 -7.88 1.05
N GLN A 57 -16.41 -8.77 0.40
CA GLN A 57 -15.85 -10.04 -0.04
C GLN A 57 -14.85 -9.81 -1.17
N HIS A 58 -13.58 -10.09 -0.90
CA HIS A 58 -12.49 -9.92 -1.86
C HIS A 58 -12.25 -11.24 -2.62
N PHE A 59 -12.35 -11.19 -3.94
CA PHE A 59 -12.07 -12.33 -4.81
C PHE A 59 -10.66 -12.21 -5.39
N LYS A 60 -9.90 -13.31 -5.38
CA LYS A 60 -8.51 -13.34 -5.90
C LYS A 60 -8.46 -13.30 -7.43
N SER A 61 -9.57 -13.57 -8.11
CA SER A 61 -9.67 -13.52 -9.57
C SER A 61 -11.12 -13.31 -10.02
N LEU A 62 -11.29 -12.85 -11.26
CA LEU A 62 -12.60 -12.71 -11.90
C LEU A 62 -13.34 -14.06 -11.99
N ALA A 63 -12.63 -15.16 -12.25
CA ALA A 63 -13.22 -16.49 -12.28
C ALA A 63 -13.85 -16.87 -10.93
N GLN A 64 -13.20 -16.51 -9.82
CA GLN A 64 -13.72 -16.75 -8.48
C GLN A 64 -14.97 -15.90 -8.19
N LEU A 65 -14.99 -14.64 -8.66
CA LEU A 65 -16.17 -13.78 -8.57
C LEU A 65 -17.36 -14.40 -9.34
N ILE A 66 -17.14 -14.82 -10.59
CA ILE A 66 -18.20 -15.41 -11.43
C ILE A 66 -18.77 -16.69 -10.80
N ALA A 67 -17.90 -17.55 -10.25
CA ALA A 67 -18.34 -18.76 -9.56
C ALA A 67 -19.23 -18.43 -8.35
N TRP A 68 -18.80 -17.47 -7.52
CA TRP A 68 -19.60 -16.99 -6.40
C TRP A 68 -20.92 -16.35 -6.82
N THR A 69 -20.94 -15.56 -7.90
CA THR A 69 -22.18 -14.93 -8.40
C THR A 69 -23.18 -15.98 -8.87
N LYS A 70 -22.73 -17.01 -9.60
CA LYS A 70 -23.60 -18.12 -10.03
C LYS A 70 -24.18 -18.92 -8.86
N GLU A 71 -23.42 -19.04 -7.78
CA GLU A 71 -23.85 -19.73 -6.55
C GLU A 71 -24.81 -18.87 -5.72
N ALA A 72 -24.51 -17.58 -5.55
CA ALA A 72 -25.30 -16.65 -4.75
C ALA A 72 -26.60 -16.22 -5.45
N TYR A 73 -26.59 -16.16 -6.78
CA TYR A 73 -27.71 -15.80 -7.64
C TYR A 73 -27.80 -16.80 -8.79
N PRO A 74 -28.39 -17.98 -8.57
CA PRO A 74 -28.61 -18.94 -9.64
C PRO A 74 -29.49 -18.30 -10.74
N PRO A 75 -29.14 -18.47 -12.02
CA PRO A 75 -29.96 -17.96 -13.11
C PRO A 75 -31.37 -18.55 -13.03
N ALA A 76 -32.39 -17.74 -13.27
CA ALA A 76 -33.77 -18.22 -13.38
C ALA A 76 -33.85 -19.23 -14.53
N GLU A 77 -34.65 -20.29 -14.37
CA GLU A 77 -34.76 -21.43 -15.29
C GLU A 77 -35.29 -21.09 -16.71
N GLU A 78 -35.51 -19.82 -17.03
CA GLU A 78 -36.01 -19.35 -18.31
C GLU A 78 -34.91 -18.66 -19.12
N GLU A 79 -34.02 -19.44 -19.71
CA GLU A 79 -33.36 -19.16 -20.99
C GLU A 79 -32.54 -20.39 -21.40
N ILE A 80 -33.22 -21.35 -22.04
CA ILE A 80 -32.62 -22.37 -22.93
C ILE A 80 -32.93 -21.96 -24.36
#